data_AF-J3ABL4-F1
#
_entry.id   AF-J3ABL4-F1
#
_cell.length_a   1.000
_cell.length_b   1.000
_cell.length_c   1.000
_cell.angle_alpha   90.00
_cell.angle_beta   90.00
_cell.angle_gamma   90.00
#
_symmetry.space_group_name_H-M   'P 1'
#
loop_
_entity.id
_entity.type
_entity.pdbx_description
1 polymer ?
#
loop_
_entity_poly.entity_id
_entity_poly.type
_entity_poly.pdbx_seq_one_letter_code
_entity_poly.pdbx_strand_id
1 'polypeptide(L)' 'MRILHTSDWHLGRTFHGRVLDDAHAAFADHLVELVTAESVDAVLVAGTSTTAPSHPMTPSPSSMRRCAG' A
#
# COMPACT_ATOMS: atom_id res chain seq x y z
N MET A 1 4.69 1.85 -26.12
CA MET A 1 4.60 2.14 -24.68
C MET A 1 3.27 1.62 -24.14
N ARG A 2 3.31 0.72 -23.16
CA ARG A 2 2.17 0.14 -22.45
C ARG A 2 2.12 0.70 -21.03
N ILE A 3 0.99 1.27 -20.66
CA ILE A 3 0.77 1.82 -19.32
C ILE A 3 -0.36 1.05 -18.66
N LEU A 4 -0.12 0.57 -17.44
CA LEU A 4 -1.14 -0.03 -16.60
C LEU A 4 -1.67 1.02 -15.63
N HIS A 5 -2.95 1.33 -15.70
CA HIS A 5 -3.61 2.27 -14.81
C HIS A 5 -4.45 1.52 -13.77
N THR A 6 -4.27 1.87 -12.50
CA THR A 6 -4.99 1.30 -11.36
C THR A 6 -5.21 2.38 -10.30
N SER A 7 -6.13 2.16 -9.37
CA SER A 7 -6.49 3.14 -8.34
C SER A 7 -6.88 2.47 -7.02
N ASP A 8 -6.99 3.29 -5.97
CA ASP A 8 -7.71 2.94 -4.73
C ASP A 8 -7.25 1.64 -4.04
N TRP A 9 -5.95 1.46 -3.89
CA TRP A 9 -5.40 0.28 -3.22
C TRP A 9 -5.72 0.23 -1.73
N HIS A 10 -5.98 1.39 -1.11
CA HIS A 10 -6.40 1.50 0.28
C HIS A 10 -5.55 0.70 1.29
N LEU A 11 -4.22 0.73 1.13
CA LEU A 11 -3.29 0.03 2.01
C LEU A 11 -3.50 0.45 3.47
N GLY A 12 -3.40 -0.50 4.39
CA GLY A 12 -3.57 -0.29 5.84
C GLY A 12 -5.03 -0.14 6.30
N ARG A 13 -6.01 -0.31 5.41
CA ARG A 13 -7.43 -0.33 5.80
C ARG A 13 -7.79 -1.63 6.53
N THR A 14 -8.88 -1.57 7.27
CA THR A 14 -9.64 -2.76 7.69
C THR A 14 -10.92 -2.89 6.89
N PHE A 15 -11.39 -4.13 6.75
CA PHE A 15 -12.69 -4.46 6.17
C PHE A 15 -13.44 -5.37 7.12
N HIS A 16 -14.59 -4.91 7.64
CA HIS A 16 -15.35 -5.60 8.70
C HIS A 16 -14.48 -6.06 9.89
N GLY A 17 -13.56 -5.20 10.34
CA GLY A 17 -12.68 -5.48 11.47
C GLY A 17 -11.51 -6.43 11.18
N ARG A 18 -11.30 -6.81 9.90
CA ARG A 18 -10.17 -7.63 9.47
C ARG A 18 -9.14 -6.75 8.76
N VAL A 19 -7.86 -6.94 9.08
CA VAL A 19 -6.75 -6.36 8.30
C VAL A 19 -6.67 -7.05 6.94
N LEU A 20 -6.23 -6.31 5.92
CA LEU A 20 -6.17 -6.80 4.54
C LEU A 20 -4.74 -6.98 4.02
N ASP A 21 -3.74 -6.97 4.90
CA ASP A 21 -2.33 -6.97 4.52
C ASP A 21 -1.95 -8.18 3.64
N ASP A 22 -2.44 -9.38 3.98
CA ASP A 22 -2.22 -10.59 3.17
C ASP A 22 -2.87 -10.49 1.78
N ALA A 23 -4.07 -9.90 1.71
CA ALA A 23 -4.76 -9.69 0.44
C ALA A 23 -4.06 -8.63 -0.42
N HIS A 24 -3.56 -7.56 0.20
CA HIS A 24 -2.76 -6.55 -0.49
C HIS A 24 -1.42 -7.10 -0.96
N ALA A 25 -0.77 -7.97 -0.18
CA ALA A 25 0.46 -8.66 -0.60
C ALA A 25 0.21 -9.54 -1.83
N ALA A 26 -0.84 -10.37 -1.79
CA ALA A 26 -1.21 -11.21 -2.93
C ALA A 26 -1.55 -10.38 -4.18
N PHE A 27 -2.23 -9.24 -4.02
CA PHE A 27 -2.48 -8.31 -5.12
C PHE A 27 -1.18 -7.72 -5.69
N ALA A 28 -0.25 -7.30 -4.83
CA ALA A 28 1.02 -6.74 -5.25
C ALA A 28 1.88 -7.77 -6.01
N ASP A 29 1.92 -9.02 -5.54
CA ASP A 29 2.62 -10.12 -6.22
C ASP A 29 2.03 -10.34 -7.62
N HIS A 30 0.70 -10.43 -7.71
CA HIS A 30 0.01 -10.58 -8.99
C HIS A 30 0.24 -9.40 -9.93
N LEU A 31 0.28 -8.17 -9.40
CA LEU A 31 0.54 -6.98 -10.20
C LEU A 31 1.94 -7.01 -10.82
N VAL A 32 2.94 -7.47 -10.07
CA VAL A 32 4.32 -7.63 -10.57
C VAL A 32 4.40 -8.69 -11.65
N GLU A 33 3.73 -9.84 -11.46
CA GLU A 33 3.63 -10.88 -12.48
C GLU A 33 3.00 -10.34 -13.78
N LEU A 34 1.88 -9.61 -13.65
CA LEU A 34 1.16 -9.03 -14.78
C LEU A 34 2.00 -7.99 -15.55
N VAL A 35 2.66 -7.08 -14.83
CA VAL A 35 3.56 -6.06 -15.42
C VAL A 35 4.67 -6.72 -16.23
N THR A 36 5.23 -7.81 -15.71
CA THR A 36 6.29 -8.57 -16.36
C THR A 36 5.76 -9.30 -17.59
N ALA A 37 4.66 -10.04 -17.46
CA ALA A 37 4.09 -10.84 -18.53
C ALA A 37 3.65 -9.98 -19.74
N GLU A 38 3.07 -8.81 -19.48
CA GLU A 38 2.55 -7.92 -20.51
C GLU A 38 3.58 -6.90 -21.02
N SER A 39 4.80 -6.90 -20.47
CA SER A 39 5.84 -5.90 -20.77
C SER A 39 5.31 -4.47 -20.61
N VAL A 40 4.72 -4.18 -19.45
CA VAL A 40 4.22 -2.85 -19.10
C VAL A 40 5.41 -1.93 -18.81
N ASP A 41 5.44 -0.76 -19.43
CA ASP A 41 6.53 0.22 -19.29
C ASP A 41 6.34 1.11 -18.05
N ALA A 42 5.10 1.34 -17.63
CA ALA A 42 4.79 2.14 -16.44
C ALA A 42 3.46 1.72 -15.78
N VAL A 43 3.44 1.76 -14.45
CA VAL A 43 2.21 1.61 -13.65
C VAL A 43 1.82 2.98 -13.08
N LEU A 44 0.61 3.44 -13.41
CA LEU A 44 0.03 4.65 -12.85
C LEU A 44 -0.99 4.27 -11.78
N VAL A 45 -0.67 4.61 -10.53
CA VAL A 45 -1.59 4.46 -9.39
C VAL A 45 -2.23 5.81 -9.10
N ALA A 46 -3.50 5.96 -9.47
CA ALA A 46 -4.26 7.18 -9.20
C ALA A 46 -5.11 7.05 -7.94
N GLY A 47 -5.13 8.07 -7.09
CA GLY A 47 -5.89 8.04 -5.82
C GLY A 47 -5.01 7.74 -4.60
N THR A 48 -5.64 7.51 -3.45
CA THR A 48 -4.90 7.32 -2.19
C THR A 48 -4.40 5.89 -2.09
N SER A 49 -3.09 5.69 -2.25
CA SER A 49 -2.49 4.36 -2.05
C SER A 49 -2.61 3.91 -0.60
N THR A 50 -2.60 4.85 0.35
CA THR A 50 -2.62 4.59 1.79
C THR A 50 -3.88 5.15 2.42
N THR A 51 -4.52 4.39 3.30
CA THR A 51 -5.58 4.89 4.20
C THR A 51 -4.96 5.14 5.58
N ALA A 52 -5.48 6.11 6.34
CA ALA A 52 -5.04 6.33 7.72
C ALA A 52 -4.99 4.99 8.47
N PRO A 53 -3.90 4.73 9.21
CA PRO A 53 -3.67 3.40 9.78
C PRO A 53 -4.83 3.06 10.72
N SER A 54 -5.48 1.95 10.44
CA SER A 54 -6.57 1.41 11.27
C SER A 54 -6.06 0.87 12.62
N HIS A 55 -4.75 0.72 12.77
CA HIS A 55 -4.07 0.51 14.04
C HIS A 55 -3.36 1.77 14.51
N PRO A 56 -3.44 2.11 15.82
CA PRO A 56 -2.61 3.17 16.36
C PRO A 56 -1.14 2.80 16.10
N MET A 57 -0.46 3.62 15.31
CA MET A 57 0.99 3.61 15.21
C MET A 57 1.49 3.85 16.64
N THR A 58 1.84 2.79 17.36
CA THR A 58 2.42 2.94 18.69
C THR A 58 3.80 3.52 18.46
N PRO A 59 4.06 4.80 18.82
CA PRO A 59 5.38 5.37 18.59
C PRO A 59 6.39 4.58 19.43
N SER A 60 7.43 4.08 18.78
CA SER A 60 8.58 3.52 19.50
C SER A 60 9.13 4.59 20.46
N PRO A 61 9.43 4.28 21.73
CA PRO A 61 9.94 5.26 22.70
C PRO A 61 11.22 5.98 22.25
N SER A 62 11.92 5.45 21.23
CA SER A 62 13.08 6.03 20.58
C SER A 62 12.79 7.31 19.77
N SER A 63 11.56 7.49 19.26
CA SER A 63 11.21 8.67 18.43
C SER A 63 10.78 9.88 19.28
N MET A 64 10.25 9.65 20.48
CA MET A 64 9.74 10.70 21.36
C MET A 64 10.85 11.58 21.96
N ARG A 65 12.09 11.06 22.01
CA ARG A 65 13.26 11.79 22.54
C ARG A 65 13.80 12.87 21.58
N ARG A 66 13.37 12.88 20.31
CA ARG A 66 13.86 13.83 19.28
C ARG A 66 13.08 15.13 19.17
N CYS A 67 11.89 15.24 19.77
CA CYS A 67 11.05 16.45 19.65
C CYS A 67 11.17 17.42 20.83
N ALA A 68 12.04 17.15 21.81
CA ALA A 68 12.24 17.98 23.00
C ALA A 68 13.58 18.76 22.99
N GLY A 69 14.12 19.04 21.81
CA GLY A 69 15.36 19.81 21.62
C GLY A 69 15.13 21.02 20.74
#